data_AF-A0A7S1RGG1-F1
#
_entry.id   AF-A0A7S1RGG1-F1
#
_cell.length_a   1.000
_cell.length_b   1.000
_cell.length_c   1.000
_cell.angle_alpha   90.00
_cell.angle_beta   90.00
_cell.angle_gamma   90.00
#
_symmetry.space_group_name_H-M   'P 1'
#
loop_
_entity.id
_entity.type
_entity.pdbx_description
1 polymer ?
#
loop_
_entity_poly.entity_id
_entity_poly.type
_entity_poly.pdbx_seq_one_letter_code
_entity_poly.pdbx_strand_id
1 'polypeptide(L)'
;AEWARLRAEGAEGRYEWDRTIEGFFQRLQAISCFKERLMSLHRHVMVERDLRKLEKRATHLDDGIRAIQQSETLRVVLRKLLRMGNCLNAGSGNLGRADGFDTVHLLERTILIDMPKASDGKTSLLQYVRDRELSFVDRQAFGELEKRLSGWKVPSGKEDEADPTDLNELQKDASALCDQLSRFESDLEQIGHQLASSGRGAGDAAQLSKQLEVLAGYRDAIEERRRRVEGLRLNETREGLLALQ
;
A
#
# COMPACT_ATOMS: atom_id res chain seq x y z
N ALA A 1 40.59 -9.74 11.67
CA ALA A 1 41.63 -9.76 12.71
C ALA A 1 41.05 -9.54 14.10
N GLU A 2 40.22 -8.52 14.32
CA GLU A 2 39.67 -8.19 15.66
C GLU A 2 38.74 -9.25 16.27
N TRP A 3 37.88 -9.87 15.47
CA TRP A 3 36.96 -10.91 15.94
C TRP A 3 37.62 -12.20 16.43
N ALA A 4 38.84 -12.48 16.00
CA ALA A 4 39.62 -13.63 16.49
C ALA A 4 40.21 -13.33 17.87
N ARG A 5 40.58 -12.07 18.13
CA ARG A 5 41.08 -11.58 19.43
C ARG A 5 40.08 -11.86 20.55
N LEU A 6 38.80 -11.58 20.30
CA LEU A 6 37.71 -11.74 21.28
C LEU A 6 37.45 -13.21 21.67
N ARG A 7 37.88 -14.16 20.82
CA ARG A 7 37.75 -15.61 21.08
C ARG A 7 38.97 -16.23 21.73
N ALA A 8 40.07 -15.49 21.86
CA ALA A 8 41.27 -16.03 22.47
C ALA A 8 41.01 -16.37 23.94
N GLU A 9 41.44 -17.56 24.36
CA GLU A 9 41.35 -17.97 25.75
C GLU A 9 42.19 -17.01 26.63
N GLY A 10 41.56 -16.45 27.66
CA GLY A 10 42.16 -15.41 28.49
C GLY A 10 42.27 -14.04 27.82
N ALA A 11 41.48 -13.74 26.77
CA ALA A 11 41.49 -12.43 26.10
C ALA A 11 41.33 -11.25 27.07
N GLU A 12 40.51 -11.39 28.12
CA GLU A 12 40.31 -10.35 29.13
C GLU A 12 41.60 -9.95 29.86
N GLY A 13 42.55 -10.88 30.02
CA GLY A 13 43.83 -10.63 30.68
C GLY A 13 44.96 -10.24 29.73
N ARG A 14 44.77 -10.39 28.40
CA ARG A 14 45.80 -10.14 27.38
C ARG A 14 45.66 -8.80 26.67
N TYR A 15 44.48 -8.20 26.72
CA TYR A 15 44.16 -6.96 26.01
C TYR A 15 43.43 -5.99 26.94
N GLU A 16 43.45 -4.70 26.59
CA GLU A 16 42.48 -3.76 27.18
C GLU A 16 41.07 -4.26 26.84
N TRP A 17 40.31 -4.58 27.89
CA TRP A 17 39.01 -5.26 27.80
C TRP A 17 37.96 -4.50 28.60
N ASP A 18 36.98 -3.91 27.91
CA ASP A 18 35.78 -3.40 28.54
C ASP A 18 34.74 -4.53 28.60
N ARG A 19 34.40 -4.94 29.83
CA ARG A 19 33.39 -5.99 30.06
C ARG A 19 32.02 -5.66 29.45
N THR A 20 31.72 -4.39 29.27
CA THR A 20 30.48 -3.91 28.66
C THR A 20 30.51 -4.10 27.15
N ILE A 21 31.58 -3.65 26.50
CA ILE A 21 31.70 -3.61 25.04
C ILE A 21 32.22 -4.95 24.50
N GLU A 22 33.47 -5.32 24.83
CA GLU A 22 34.06 -6.59 24.39
C GLU A 22 33.28 -7.79 24.91
N GLY A 23 32.84 -7.73 26.18
CA GLY A 23 32.00 -8.79 26.75
C GLY A 23 30.66 -8.94 26.02
N PHE A 24 30.05 -7.86 25.54
CA PHE A 24 28.86 -7.93 24.68
C PHE A 24 29.17 -8.62 23.35
N PHE A 25 30.23 -8.21 22.66
CA PHE A 25 30.60 -8.81 21.37
C PHE A 25 31.01 -10.28 21.47
N GLN A 26 31.68 -10.66 22.56
CA GLN A 26 32.00 -12.05 22.85
C GLN A 26 30.73 -12.89 23.03
N ARG A 27 29.76 -12.41 23.82
CA ARG A 27 28.45 -13.07 23.96
C ARG A 27 27.69 -13.14 22.64
N LEU A 28 27.75 -12.09 21.83
CA LEU A 28 27.09 -12.04 20.53
C LEU A 28 27.69 -13.09 19.57
N GLN A 29 29.01 -13.24 19.56
CA GLN A 29 29.70 -14.26 18.76
C GLN A 29 29.41 -15.69 19.19
N ALA A 30 29.09 -15.92 20.47
CA ALA A 30 28.70 -17.24 20.95
C ALA A 30 27.35 -17.70 20.36
N ILE A 31 26.58 -16.79 19.75
CA ILE A 31 25.34 -17.13 19.05
C ILE A 31 25.68 -17.62 17.64
N SER A 32 25.31 -18.86 17.33
CA SER A 32 25.44 -19.43 15.99
C SER A 32 24.73 -18.58 14.94
N CYS A 33 25.44 -18.28 13.84
CA CYS A 33 24.94 -17.49 12.71
C CYS A 33 24.35 -16.13 13.14
N PHE A 34 24.93 -15.47 14.16
CA PHE A 34 24.33 -14.27 14.75
C PHE A 34 24.11 -13.15 13.72
N LYS A 35 25.02 -13.00 12.75
CA LYS A 35 24.94 -11.96 11.73
C LYS A 35 23.74 -12.19 10.82
N GLU A 36 23.61 -13.41 10.30
CA GLU A 36 22.52 -13.83 9.43
C GLU A 36 21.18 -13.72 10.17
N ARG A 37 21.14 -14.12 11.45
CA ARG A 37 19.96 -14.00 12.32
C ARG A 37 19.57 -12.54 12.59
N LEU A 38 20.54 -11.66 12.82
CA LEU A 38 20.27 -10.23 13.03
C LEU A 38 19.74 -9.59 11.74
N MET A 39 20.33 -9.92 10.59
CA MET A 39 19.84 -9.46 9.28
C MET A 39 18.43 -9.97 9.01
N SER A 40 18.16 -11.24 9.32
CA SER A 40 16.83 -11.86 9.23
C SER A 40 15.79 -11.14 10.09
N LEU A 41 16.15 -10.83 11.34
CA LEU A 41 15.28 -10.06 12.24
C LEU A 41 15.02 -8.64 11.72
N HIS A 42 16.06 -7.97 11.24
CA HIS A 42 15.91 -6.65 10.64
C HIS A 42 14.96 -6.69 9.43
N ARG A 43 15.14 -7.64 8.51
CA ARG A 43 14.25 -7.84 7.36
C ARG A 43 12.82 -8.11 7.80
N HIS A 44 12.60 -8.97 8.79
CA HIS A 44 11.27 -9.25 9.33
C HIS A 44 10.55 -7.97 9.78
N VAL A 45 11.25 -7.10 10.52
CA VAL A 45 10.70 -5.82 10.98
C VAL A 45 10.39 -4.89 9.80
N MET A 46 11.26 -4.85 8.80
CA MET A 46 11.08 -4.02 7.60
C MET A 46 9.88 -4.48 6.76
N VAL A 47 9.79 -5.78 6.49
CA VAL A 47 8.67 -6.40 5.77
C VAL A 47 7.35 -6.14 6.49
N GLU A 48 7.30 -6.32 7.81
CA GLU A 48 6.09 -6.06 8.60
C GLU A 48 5.65 -4.60 8.52
N ARG A 49 6.61 -3.67 8.61
CA ARG A 49 6.34 -2.24 8.50
C ARG A 49 5.81 -1.88 7.11
N ASP A 50 6.45 -2.39 6.06
CA ASP A 50 6.10 -2.05 4.68
C ASP A 50 4.77 -2.72 4.26
N LEU A 51 4.49 -3.94 4.75
CA LEU A 51 3.19 -4.59 4.61
C LEU A 51 2.06 -3.74 5.19
N ARG A 52 2.20 -3.24 6.42
CA ARG A 52 1.17 -2.39 7.04
C ARG A 52 0.90 -1.10 6.26
N LYS A 53 1.95 -0.51 5.68
CA LYS A 53 1.80 0.66 4.81
C LYS A 53 1.03 0.31 3.55
N LEU A 54 1.39 -0.81 2.91
CA LEU A 54 0.73 -1.30 1.70
C LEU A 54 -0.76 -1.58 1.96
N GLU A 55 -1.07 -2.30 3.04
CA GLU A 55 -2.46 -2.59 3.44
C GLU A 55 -3.26 -1.32 3.68
N LYS A 56 -2.71 -0.35 4.43
CA LYS A 56 -3.39 0.92 4.68
C LYS A 56 -3.72 1.66 3.37
N ARG A 57 -2.78 1.69 2.42
CA ARG A 57 -3.00 2.29 1.09
C ARG A 57 -4.06 1.53 0.30
N ALA A 58 -3.97 0.20 0.25
CA ALA A 58 -4.91 -0.64 -0.48
C ALA A 58 -6.35 -0.54 0.08
N THR A 59 -6.51 -0.58 1.40
CA THR A 59 -7.82 -0.37 2.05
C THR A 59 -8.38 1.01 1.74
N HIS A 60 -7.55 2.06 1.83
CA HIS A 60 -7.99 3.41 1.51
C HIS A 60 -8.44 3.57 0.05
N LEU A 61 -7.75 2.88 -0.88
CA LEU A 61 -8.13 2.85 -2.29
C LEU A 61 -9.47 2.10 -2.49
N ASP A 62 -9.63 0.91 -1.92
CA ASP A 62 -10.89 0.14 -2.00
C ASP A 62 -12.07 0.92 -1.41
N ASP A 63 -11.87 1.54 -0.25
CA ASP A 63 -12.88 2.34 0.43
C ASP A 63 -13.35 3.51 -0.43
N GLY A 64 -12.43 4.18 -1.12
CA GLY A 64 -12.75 5.29 -2.02
C GLY A 64 -13.46 4.85 -3.29
N ILE A 65 -13.00 3.78 -3.95
CA ILE A 65 -13.69 3.18 -5.11
C ILE A 65 -15.12 2.80 -4.73
N ARG A 66 -15.27 2.10 -3.61
CA ARG A 66 -16.57 1.69 -3.08
C ARG A 66 -17.46 2.88 -2.76
N ALA A 67 -16.90 3.93 -2.16
CA ALA A 67 -17.62 5.17 -1.88
C ALA A 67 -18.19 5.80 -3.16
N ILE A 68 -17.40 5.86 -4.23
CA ILE A 68 -17.81 6.38 -5.55
C ILE A 68 -18.92 5.50 -6.14
N GLN A 69 -18.71 4.19 -6.21
CA GLN A 69 -19.65 3.23 -6.79
C GLN A 69 -21.01 3.22 -6.09
N GLN A 70 -21.00 3.35 -4.76
CA GLN A 70 -22.20 3.30 -3.92
C GLN A 70 -22.85 4.67 -3.72
N SER A 71 -22.25 5.76 -4.23
CA SER A 71 -22.81 7.11 -4.07
C SER A 71 -24.04 7.32 -4.96
N GLU A 72 -25.23 7.22 -4.36
CA GLU A 72 -26.47 7.55 -5.06
C GLU A 72 -26.52 9.03 -5.44
N THR A 73 -25.99 9.92 -4.60
CA THR A 73 -25.97 11.35 -4.86
C THR A 73 -25.12 11.70 -6.08
N LEU A 74 -23.95 11.07 -6.22
CA LEU A 74 -23.13 11.21 -7.44
C LEU A 74 -23.92 10.72 -8.66
N ARG A 75 -24.56 9.56 -8.56
CA ARG A 75 -25.40 8.99 -9.63
C ARG A 75 -26.55 9.92 -10.03
N VAL A 76 -27.20 10.55 -9.06
CA VAL A 76 -28.27 11.53 -9.28
C VAL A 76 -27.74 12.77 -10.03
N VAL A 77 -26.58 13.30 -9.64
CA VAL A 77 -25.95 14.43 -10.34
C VAL A 77 -25.60 14.05 -11.78
N LEU A 78 -24.97 12.91 -12.00
CA LEU A 78 -24.58 12.48 -13.35
C LEU A 78 -25.80 12.29 -14.26
N ARG A 79 -26.91 11.74 -13.75
CA ARG A 79 -28.18 11.67 -14.49
C ARG A 79 -28.78 13.04 -14.79
N LYS A 80 -28.69 13.99 -13.85
CA LYS A 80 -29.15 15.37 -14.07
C LYS A 80 -28.32 16.06 -15.13
N LEU A 81 -26.99 15.93 -15.07
CA LEU A 81 -26.06 16.44 -16.08
C LEU A 81 -26.33 15.82 -17.46
N LEU A 82 -26.62 14.52 -17.53
CA LEU A 82 -26.99 13.85 -18.80
C LEU A 82 -28.24 14.49 -19.41
N ARG A 83 -29.30 14.64 -18.61
CA ARG A 83 -30.56 15.25 -19.04
C ARG A 83 -30.35 16.68 -19.51
N MET A 84 -29.62 17.48 -18.73
CA MET A 84 -29.31 18.86 -19.08
C MET A 84 -28.49 18.95 -20.37
N GLY A 85 -27.47 18.11 -20.52
CA GLY A 85 -26.67 18.04 -21.74
C GLY A 85 -27.51 17.69 -22.97
N ASN A 86 -28.39 16.69 -22.87
CA ASN A 86 -29.31 16.33 -23.96
C ASN A 86 -30.27 17.48 -24.31
N CYS A 87 -30.78 18.22 -23.32
CA CYS A 87 -31.62 19.39 -23.55
C CYS A 87 -30.83 20.54 -24.19
N LEU A 88 -29.63 20.84 -23.70
CA LEU A 88 -28.79 21.92 -24.22
C LEU A 88 -28.33 21.67 -25.66
N ASN A 89 -28.14 20.39 -26.03
CA ASN A 89 -27.75 19.97 -27.37
C ASN A 89 -28.95 19.57 -28.24
N ALA A 90 -30.17 19.89 -27.83
CA ALA A 90 -31.36 19.59 -28.62
C ALA A 90 -31.28 20.32 -29.98
N GLY A 91 -31.39 19.57 -31.08
CA GLY A 91 -31.24 20.08 -32.45
C GLY A 91 -29.84 19.90 -33.05
N SER A 92 -28.84 19.52 -32.26
CA SER A 92 -27.57 19.04 -32.78
C SER A 92 -27.71 17.57 -33.20
N GLY A 93 -27.52 17.28 -34.49
CA GLY A 93 -27.84 15.98 -35.11
C GLY A 93 -27.30 14.74 -34.40
N ASN A 94 -26.14 14.85 -33.73
CA ASN A 94 -25.47 13.73 -33.05
C ASN A 94 -25.34 13.90 -31.52
N LEU A 95 -25.83 15.00 -30.92
CA LEU A 95 -25.53 15.35 -29.52
C LEU A 95 -26.77 15.47 -28.61
N GLY A 96 -27.98 15.48 -29.18
CA GLY A 96 -29.23 15.66 -28.41
C GLY A 96 -29.83 14.38 -27.81
N ARG A 97 -29.20 13.22 -27.99
CA ARG A 97 -29.71 11.89 -27.56
C ARG A 97 -28.61 10.98 -27.02
N ALA A 98 -27.76 11.50 -26.14
CA ALA A 98 -26.76 10.68 -25.47
C ALA A 98 -27.42 9.81 -24.39
N ASP A 99 -27.02 8.54 -24.33
CA ASP A 99 -27.40 7.60 -23.26
C ASP A 99 -26.36 7.58 -22.12
N GLY A 100 -25.19 8.17 -22.36
CA GLY A 100 -24.10 8.29 -21.39
C GLY A 100 -23.04 9.28 -21.88
N PHE A 101 -22.08 9.59 -21.01
CA PHE A 101 -20.92 10.42 -21.33
C PHE A 101 -19.73 9.96 -20.50
N ASP A 102 -18.54 10.24 -20.99
CA ASP A 102 -17.31 10.12 -20.20
C ASP A 102 -17.36 11.14 -19.06
N THR A 103 -17.59 10.64 -17.85
CA THR A 103 -17.79 11.46 -16.66
C THR A 103 -16.52 12.19 -16.28
N VAL A 104 -15.37 11.54 -16.36
CA VAL A 104 -14.09 12.13 -16.00
C VAL A 104 -13.77 13.27 -16.96
N HIS A 105 -13.91 13.01 -18.26
CA HIS A 105 -13.66 14.01 -19.29
C HIS A 105 -14.62 15.21 -19.16
N LEU A 106 -15.93 14.97 -18.99
CA LEU A 106 -16.90 16.04 -18.84
C LEU A 106 -16.63 16.90 -17.60
N LEU A 107 -16.31 16.27 -16.46
CA LEU A 107 -16.02 16.98 -15.23
C LEU A 107 -14.75 17.83 -15.38
N GLU A 108 -13.64 17.24 -15.83
CA GLU A 108 -12.36 17.92 -15.95
C GLU A 108 -12.40 19.06 -16.98
N ARG A 109 -12.98 18.82 -18.16
CA ARG A 109 -12.89 19.72 -19.31
C ARG A 109 -14.00 20.76 -19.39
N THR A 110 -15.05 20.62 -18.60
CA THR A 110 -16.24 21.48 -18.73
C THR A 110 -16.77 21.90 -17.38
N ILE A 111 -17.25 20.96 -16.57
CA ILE A 111 -18.01 21.29 -15.36
C ILE A 111 -17.13 21.98 -14.30
N LEU A 112 -15.91 21.47 -14.06
CA LEU A 112 -15.00 22.01 -13.04
C LEU A 112 -14.28 23.29 -13.47
N ILE A 113 -14.34 23.66 -14.75
CA ILE A 113 -13.83 24.93 -15.27
C ILE A 113 -14.95 25.98 -15.44
N ASP A 114 -16.06 25.81 -14.73
CA ASP A 114 -17.23 26.70 -14.72
C ASP A 114 -17.92 26.86 -16.08
N MET A 115 -17.93 25.80 -16.90
CA MET A 115 -18.63 25.75 -18.18
C MET A 115 -19.70 24.65 -18.21
N PRO A 116 -20.76 24.79 -19.03
CA PRO A 116 -21.18 26.01 -19.71
C PRO A 116 -21.76 27.03 -18.73
N LYS A 117 -21.81 28.31 -19.15
CA LYS A 117 -22.45 29.39 -18.39
C LYS A 117 -23.81 29.76 -18.99
N ALA A 118 -24.69 30.26 -18.15
CA ALA A 118 -25.97 30.82 -18.58
C ALA A 118 -25.78 32.07 -19.45
N SER A 119 -26.87 32.58 -20.04
CA SER A 119 -26.87 33.77 -20.89
C SER A 119 -26.41 35.05 -20.17
N ASP A 120 -26.46 35.06 -18.83
CA ASP A 120 -25.92 36.13 -18.00
C ASP A 120 -24.37 36.13 -17.92
N GLY A 121 -23.72 35.07 -18.41
CA GLY A 121 -22.28 34.85 -18.33
C GLY A 121 -21.74 34.65 -16.92
N LYS A 122 -22.60 34.59 -15.90
CA LYS A 122 -22.23 34.57 -14.48
C LYS A 122 -22.51 33.22 -13.84
N THR A 123 -23.68 32.64 -14.12
CA THR A 123 -24.10 31.40 -13.47
C THR A 123 -23.57 30.20 -14.26
N SER A 124 -22.64 29.43 -13.69
CA SER A 124 -22.17 28.18 -14.31
C SER A 124 -23.17 27.04 -14.14
N LEU A 125 -23.12 26.02 -15.01
CA LEU A 125 -23.96 24.83 -14.88
C LEU A 125 -23.75 24.15 -13.53
N LEU A 126 -22.52 24.10 -13.03
CA LEU A 126 -22.20 23.56 -11.71
C LEU A 126 -22.90 24.34 -10.59
N GLN A 127 -22.85 25.67 -10.64
CA GLN A 127 -23.56 26.54 -9.68
C GLN A 127 -25.07 26.34 -9.78
N TYR A 128 -25.63 26.26 -10.99
CA TYR A 128 -27.05 25.98 -11.17
C TYR A 128 -27.45 24.62 -10.57
N VAL A 129 -26.69 23.56 -10.84
CA VAL A 129 -26.95 22.23 -10.26
C VAL A 129 -26.88 22.29 -8.74
N ARG A 130 -25.83 22.90 -8.19
CA ARG A 130 -25.68 23.08 -6.74
C ARG A 130 -26.88 23.80 -6.15
N ASP A 131 -27.26 24.95 -6.70
CA ASP A 131 -28.19 25.89 -6.07
C ASP A 131 -29.66 25.55 -6.32
N ARG A 132 -29.98 24.93 -7.47
CA ARG A 132 -31.37 24.66 -7.92
C ARG A 132 -31.74 23.19 -7.96
N GLU A 133 -30.80 22.30 -8.23
CA GLU A 133 -31.11 20.88 -8.46
C GLU A 133 -30.80 19.96 -7.30
N LEU A 134 -29.86 20.36 -6.43
CA LEU A 134 -29.44 19.57 -5.28
C LEU A 134 -30.16 20.02 -4.01
N SER A 135 -30.82 19.07 -3.37
CA SER A 135 -31.40 19.25 -2.05
C SER A 135 -30.32 19.44 -0.99
N PHE A 136 -30.72 19.91 0.19
CA PHE A 136 -29.80 19.98 1.33
C PHE A 136 -29.20 18.61 1.68
N VAL A 137 -30.00 17.55 1.60
CA VAL A 137 -29.57 16.16 1.86
C VAL A 137 -28.52 15.72 0.84
N ASP A 138 -28.71 16.02 -0.44
CA ASP A 138 -27.72 15.71 -1.48
C ASP A 138 -26.39 16.42 -1.23
N ARG A 139 -26.44 17.70 -0.85
CA ARG A 139 -25.23 18.47 -0.54
C ARG A 139 -24.48 17.89 0.66
N GLN A 140 -25.19 17.46 1.71
CA GLN A 140 -24.57 16.77 2.83
C GLN A 140 -23.94 15.44 2.42
N ALA A 141 -24.62 14.65 1.58
CA ALA A 141 -24.09 13.38 1.09
C ALA A 141 -22.82 13.57 0.24
N PHE A 142 -22.74 14.65 -0.55
CA PHE A 142 -21.49 15.03 -1.22
C PHE A 142 -20.37 15.39 -0.24
N GLY A 143 -20.70 16.11 0.85
CA GLY A 143 -19.72 16.40 1.90
C GLY A 143 -19.19 15.14 2.59
N GLU A 144 -20.03 14.12 2.78
CA GLU A 144 -19.58 12.82 3.30
C GLU A 144 -18.74 12.04 2.27
N LEU A 145 -19.09 12.10 0.99
CA LEU A 145 -18.27 11.52 -0.08
C LEU A 145 -16.89 12.20 -0.15
N GLU A 146 -16.84 13.53 -0.07
CA GLU A 146 -15.59 14.31 -0.02
C GLU A 146 -14.72 13.87 1.17
N LYS A 147 -15.29 13.75 2.37
CA LYS A 147 -14.55 13.26 3.55
C LYS A 147 -13.99 11.86 3.33
N ARG A 148 -14.76 10.94 2.71
CA ARG A 148 -14.29 9.57 2.43
C ARG A 148 -13.18 9.53 1.38
N LEU A 149 -13.21 10.45 0.42
CA LEU A 149 -12.17 10.62 -0.60
C LEU A 149 -11.05 11.55 -0.14
N SER A 150 -11.07 12.02 1.11
CA SER A 150 -10.01 12.87 1.64
C SER A 150 -8.67 12.13 1.61
N GLY A 151 -7.65 12.76 1.03
CA GLY A 151 -6.33 12.15 0.80
C GLY A 151 -6.12 11.64 -0.62
N TRP A 152 -7.17 11.51 -1.42
CA TRP A 152 -7.03 11.30 -2.86
C TRP A 152 -6.59 12.62 -3.50
N LYS A 153 -5.50 12.57 -4.27
CA LYS A 153 -5.00 13.73 -4.98
C LYS A 153 -5.67 13.82 -6.34
N VAL A 154 -6.02 15.03 -6.75
CA VAL A 154 -6.40 15.28 -8.15
C VAL A 154 -5.11 15.18 -8.98
N PRO A 155 -5.08 14.39 -10.06
CA PRO A 155 -3.92 14.31 -10.94
C PRO A 155 -3.57 15.72 -11.46
N SER A 156 -2.51 16.31 -10.91
CA SER A 156 -2.13 17.70 -11.23
C SER A 156 -1.20 17.80 -12.45
N GLY A 157 -0.80 16.65 -13.01
CA GLY A 157 0.17 16.56 -14.11
C GLY A 157 1.59 16.99 -13.73
N LYS A 158 1.86 17.34 -12.46
CA LYS A 158 3.20 17.64 -11.95
C LYS A 158 3.84 16.33 -11.50
N GLU A 159 4.98 15.99 -12.09
CA GLU A 159 5.66 14.68 -11.94
C GLU A 159 6.18 14.38 -10.53
N ASP A 160 6.25 15.37 -9.63
CA ASP A 160 7.01 15.25 -8.37
C ASP A 160 6.21 14.80 -7.14
N GLU A 161 4.90 14.56 -7.25
CA GLU A 161 4.10 14.09 -6.11
C GLU A 161 3.59 12.67 -6.34
N ALA A 162 4.17 11.70 -5.62
CA ALA A 162 3.64 10.35 -5.51
C ALA A 162 2.17 10.40 -5.09
N ASP A 163 1.30 9.89 -5.96
CA ASP A 163 -0.13 9.81 -5.72
C ASP A 163 -0.40 8.58 -4.83
N PRO A 164 -0.92 8.76 -3.60
CA PRO A 164 -1.19 7.64 -2.71
C PRO A 164 -2.17 6.62 -3.32
N THR A 165 -2.93 7.02 -4.36
CA THR A 165 -3.92 6.21 -5.07
C THR A 165 -3.39 5.58 -6.37
N ASP A 166 -2.11 5.80 -6.73
CA ASP A 166 -1.51 5.18 -7.91
C ASP A 166 -1.40 3.65 -7.73
N LEU A 167 -2.27 2.94 -8.45
CA LEU A 167 -2.29 1.48 -8.53
C LEU A 167 -0.94 0.90 -8.99
N ASN A 168 -0.24 1.58 -9.91
CA ASN A 168 1.03 1.08 -10.43
C ASN A 168 2.11 1.14 -9.35
N GLU A 169 2.15 2.21 -8.56
CA GLU A 169 3.03 2.28 -7.38
C GLU A 169 2.67 1.21 -6.36
N LEU A 170 1.37 1.01 -6.09
CA LEU A 170 0.92 -0.01 -5.15
C LEU A 170 1.30 -1.43 -5.59
N GLN A 171 1.23 -1.71 -6.90
CA GLN A 171 1.67 -2.98 -7.49
C GLN A 171 3.20 -3.14 -7.41
N LYS A 172 3.96 -2.06 -7.65
CA LYS A 172 5.42 -2.07 -7.50
C LYS A 172 5.81 -2.35 -6.05
N ASP A 173 5.16 -1.70 -5.09
CA ASP A 173 5.37 -1.92 -3.66
C ASP A 173 5.05 -3.37 -3.26
N ALA A 174 3.92 -3.91 -3.73
CA ALA A 174 3.55 -5.31 -3.50
C ALA A 174 4.59 -6.28 -4.07
N SER A 175 5.07 -6.03 -5.29
CA SER A 175 6.08 -6.86 -5.96
C SER A 175 7.42 -6.80 -5.20
N ALA A 176 7.85 -5.61 -4.81
CA ALA A 176 9.06 -5.42 -4.02
C ALA A 176 8.97 -6.14 -2.66
N LEU A 177 7.79 -6.14 -2.04
CA LEU A 177 7.57 -6.87 -0.78
C LEU A 177 7.61 -8.39 -0.97
N CYS A 178 7.05 -8.93 -2.06
CA CYS A 178 7.18 -10.33 -2.43
C CYS A 178 8.64 -10.76 -2.66
N ASP A 179 9.43 -9.90 -3.32
CA ASP A 179 10.87 -10.14 -3.49
C ASP A 179 11.61 -10.14 -2.15
N GLN A 180 11.27 -9.22 -1.24
CA GLN A 180 11.85 -9.18 0.10
C GLN A 180 11.51 -10.43 0.91
N LEU A 181 10.26 -10.90 0.85
CA LEU A 181 9.81 -12.15 1.49
C LEU A 181 10.59 -13.36 0.96
N SER A 182 10.76 -13.45 -0.36
CA SER A 182 11.51 -14.55 -1.00
C SER A 182 12.98 -14.55 -0.59
N ARG A 183 13.61 -13.37 -0.50
CA ARG A 183 14.98 -13.25 0.02
C ARG A 183 15.06 -13.62 1.50
N PHE A 184 14.07 -13.23 2.29
CA PHE A 184 14.03 -13.57 3.71
C PHE A 184 13.89 -15.08 3.92
N GLU A 185 13.07 -15.75 3.12
CA GLU A 185 12.93 -17.21 3.12
C GLU A 185 14.27 -17.90 2.79
N SER A 186 14.97 -17.44 1.75
CA SER A 186 16.30 -17.95 1.38
C SER A 186 17.33 -17.77 2.48
N ASP A 187 17.34 -16.61 3.17
CA ASP A 187 18.22 -16.37 4.33
C ASP A 187 17.93 -17.39 5.46
N LEU A 188 16.65 -17.67 5.75
CA LEU A 188 16.25 -18.64 6.78
C LEU A 188 16.66 -20.07 6.43
N GLU A 189 16.55 -20.47 5.15
CA GLU A 189 17.03 -21.77 4.66
C GLU A 189 18.54 -21.90 4.83
N GLN A 190 19.29 -20.86 4.45
CA GLN A 190 20.74 -20.84 4.60
C GLN A 190 21.16 -20.96 6.07
N ILE A 191 20.49 -20.25 6.98
CA ILE A 191 20.72 -20.37 8.43
C ILE A 191 20.43 -21.79 8.89
N GLY A 192 19.30 -22.39 8.46
CA GLY A 192 18.94 -23.77 8.78
C GLY A 192 20.02 -24.76 8.37
N HIS A 193 20.56 -24.65 7.15
CA HIS A 193 21.65 -25.50 6.66
C HIS A 193 22.97 -25.31 7.45
N GLN A 194 23.31 -24.07 7.82
CA GLN A 194 24.50 -23.78 8.63
C GLN A 194 24.38 -24.36 10.05
N LEU A 195 23.19 -24.27 10.65
CA LEU A 195 22.93 -24.85 11.98
C LEU A 195 22.98 -26.38 11.94
N ALA A 196 22.33 -27.00 10.94
CA ALA A 196 22.32 -28.46 10.79
C ALA A 196 23.72 -29.05 10.53
N SER A 197 24.58 -28.35 9.80
CA SER A 197 25.97 -28.79 9.55
C SER A 197 26.89 -28.63 10.76
N SER A 198 26.59 -27.68 11.65
CA SER A 198 27.39 -27.39 12.85
C SER A 198 27.04 -28.28 14.06
N GLY A 199 25.82 -28.80 14.17
CA GLY A 199 25.29 -29.48 15.36
C GLY A 199 25.66 -30.95 15.56
N ARG A 200 26.88 -31.42 15.20
CA ARG A 200 27.27 -32.84 15.36
C ARG A 200 27.64 -33.27 16.80
N GLY A 201 27.45 -32.42 17.81
CA GLY A 201 27.71 -32.72 19.23
C GLY A 201 26.45 -33.11 20.00
N ALA A 202 26.53 -34.16 20.84
CA ALA A 202 25.39 -34.68 21.62
C ALA A 202 24.77 -33.68 22.63
N GLY A 203 25.53 -32.68 23.07
CA GLY A 203 25.04 -31.59 23.95
C GLY A 203 24.24 -30.49 23.23
N ASP A 204 24.35 -30.40 21.90
CA ASP A 204 23.76 -29.32 21.10
C ASP A 204 22.35 -29.64 20.58
N ALA A 205 21.87 -30.88 20.74
CA ALA A 205 20.61 -31.33 20.13
C ALA A 205 19.38 -30.55 20.63
N ALA A 206 19.29 -30.29 21.94
CA ALA A 206 18.17 -29.54 22.53
C ALA A 206 18.20 -28.06 22.11
N GLN A 207 19.40 -27.46 22.05
CA GLN A 207 19.57 -26.07 21.62
C GLN A 207 19.28 -25.91 20.13
N LEU A 208 19.73 -26.85 19.30
CA LEU A 208 19.42 -26.91 17.87
C LEU A 208 17.92 -27.05 17.63
N SER A 209 17.25 -27.95 18.36
CA SER A 209 15.80 -28.14 18.26
C SER A 209 15.04 -26.84 18.55
N LYS A 210 15.39 -26.12 19.63
CA LYS A 210 14.78 -24.81 19.95
C LYS A 210 15.04 -23.76 18.87
N GLN A 211 16.21 -23.77 18.25
CA GLN A 211 16.53 -22.84 17.17
C GLN A 211 15.73 -23.15 15.90
N LEU A 212 15.54 -24.42 15.56
CA LEU A 212 14.72 -24.85 14.43
C LEU A 212 13.24 -24.48 14.63
N GLU A 213 12.72 -24.59 15.84
CA GLU A 213 11.35 -24.16 16.19
C GLU A 213 11.15 -22.66 15.94
N VAL A 214 12.13 -21.82 16.32
CA VAL A 214 12.09 -20.38 16.03
C VAL A 214 12.10 -20.10 14.52
N LEU A 215 12.91 -20.83 13.74
CA LEU A 215 12.93 -20.68 12.28
C LEU A 215 11.60 -21.09 11.65
N ALA A 216 10.96 -22.15 12.16
CA ALA A 216 9.63 -22.57 11.72
C ALA A 216 8.59 -21.45 11.94
N GLY A 217 8.58 -20.83 13.13
CA GLY A 217 7.69 -19.70 13.41
C GLY A 217 7.91 -18.49 12.47
N TYR A 218 9.14 -18.24 12.01
CA TYR A 218 9.39 -17.21 10.99
C TYR A 218 8.86 -17.60 9.62
N ARG A 219 8.92 -18.87 9.22
CA ARG A 219 8.36 -19.36 7.96
C ARG A 219 6.84 -19.23 7.95
N ASP A 220 6.18 -19.64 9.02
CA ASP A 220 4.73 -19.47 9.19
C ASP A 220 4.34 -17.98 9.04
N ALA A 221 5.14 -17.09 9.64
CA ALA A 221 4.94 -15.65 9.54
C ALA A 221 5.24 -15.08 8.13
N ILE A 222 6.08 -15.72 7.31
CA ILE A 222 6.30 -15.34 5.90
C ILE A 222 5.10 -15.76 5.07
N GLU A 223 4.63 -17.00 5.24
CA GLU A 223 3.46 -17.50 4.51
C GLU A 223 2.21 -16.68 4.79
N GLU A 224 1.96 -16.33 6.06
CA GLU A 224 0.83 -15.49 6.43
C GLU A 224 0.90 -14.11 5.77
N ARG A 225 2.09 -13.51 5.69
CA ARG A 225 2.28 -12.23 5.01
C ARG A 225 2.08 -12.34 3.51
N ARG A 226 2.55 -13.42 2.89
CA ARG A 226 2.32 -13.69 1.46
C ARG A 226 0.82 -13.79 1.18
N ARG A 227 0.08 -14.55 2.00
CA ARG A 227 -1.39 -14.62 1.91
C ARG A 227 -2.06 -13.25 2.06
N ARG A 228 -1.58 -12.40 2.96
CA ARG A 228 -2.11 -11.03 3.12
C ARG A 228 -1.86 -10.18 1.88
N VAL A 229 -0.66 -10.20 1.30
CA VAL A 229 -0.35 -9.48 0.05
C VAL A 229 -1.23 -9.97 -1.11
N GLU A 230 -1.35 -11.29 -1.28
CA GLU A 230 -2.22 -11.89 -2.30
C GLU A 230 -3.70 -11.54 -2.06
N GLY A 231 -4.11 -11.49 -0.79
CA GLY A 231 -5.46 -11.12 -0.35
C GLY A 231 -5.84 -9.66 -0.60
N LEU A 232 -4.89 -8.77 -0.89
CA LEU A 232 -5.18 -7.37 -1.22
C LEU A 232 -5.95 -7.20 -2.54
N ARG A 233 -6.11 -8.26 -3.36
CA ARG A 233 -6.98 -8.28 -4.55
C ARG A 233 -6.76 -7.09 -5.49
N LEU A 234 -5.53 -6.58 -5.57
CA LEU A 234 -5.20 -5.38 -6.36
C LEU A 234 -5.60 -5.49 -7.85
N ASN A 235 -5.66 -6.71 -8.37
CA ASN A 235 -6.16 -6.98 -9.72
C ASN A 235 -7.68 -6.80 -9.82
N GLU A 236 -8.46 -7.26 -8.84
CA GLU A 236 -9.91 -7.01 -8.80
C GLU A 236 -10.19 -5.51 -8.62
N THR A 237 -9.41 -4.83 -7.78
CA THR A 237 -9.48 -3.38 -7.60
C THR A 237 -9.18 -2.64 -8.91
N ARG A 238 -8.19 -3.12 -9.66
CA ARG A 238 -7.85 -2.59 -11.00
C ARG A 238 -8.98 -2.79 -12.00
N GLU A 239 -9.58 -3.99 -12.05
CA GLU A 239 -10.73 -4.26 -12.90
C GLU A 239 -11.94 -3.39 -12.53
N GLY A 240 -12.19 -3.20 -11.23
CA GLY A 240 -13.23 -2.30 -10.74
C GLY A 240 -13.00 -0.84 -11.14
N LEU A 241 -11.75 -0.38 -11.19
CA LEU A 241 -11.40 0.95 -11.68
C LEU A 241 -11.55 1.07 -13.21
N LEU A 242 -11.15 0.04 -13.97
CA LEU A 242 -11.36 0.02 -15.42
C LEU A 242 -12.85 0.00 -15.79
N ALA A 243 -13.70 -0.62 -14.96
CA ALA A 243 -15.15 -0.60 -15.15
C ALA A 243 -15.80 0.77 -14.88
N LEU A 244 -15.08 1.71 -14.27
CA LEU A 244 -15.54 3.08 -14.03
C LEU A 244 -15.16 4.06 -15.15
N GLN A 245 -14.32 3.63 -16.09
CA GLN A 245 -13.90 4.39 -17.28
C GLN A 245 -14.80 4.05 -18.46
#